data_AF-A0A4Q8IP37-F1
#
_entry.id   AF-A0A4Q8IP37-F1
#
_cell.length_a   1.000
_cell.length_b   1.000
_cell.length_c   1.000
_cell.angle_alpha   90.00
_cell.angle_beta   90.00
_cell.angle_gamma   90.00
#
_symmetry.space_group_name_H-M   'P 1'
#
loop_
_entity.id
_entity.type
_entity.pdbx_description
1 polymer ?
#
loop_
_entity_poly.entity_id
_entity_poly.type
_entity_poly.pdbx_seq_one_letter_code
_entity_poly.pdbx_strand_id
1 'polypeptide(L)'
;MPASYELLKNAKEDLVYPNIHYLHEHSLINFDKIGYRNNNSNPLAWVKATSHGIDFVQQDGGLSAILNVKTIRFHKDTIVVLEDLIAISNMNDTDKEKAKSILSELPVDAIKTVVQTLTTTALNALLKS
;
A
#
# COMPACT_ATOMS: atom_id res chain seq x y z
N MET A 1 -8.01 -22.78 22.91
CA MET A 1 -8.04 -22.68 21.44
C MET A 1 -6.61 -22.60 20.91
N PRO A 2 -6.28 -23.21 19.76
CA PRO A 2 -4.96 -23.08 19.15
C PRO A 2 -4.66 -21.60 18.81
N ALA A 3 -3.42 -21.15 19.02
CA ALA A 3 -3.00 -19.75 18.81
C ALA A 3 -3.30 -19.22 17.38
N SER A 4 -3.37 -20.12 16.41
CA SER A 4 -3.72 -19.81 15.03
C SER A 4 -5.18 -19.37 14.81
N TYR A 5 -6.11 -19.78 15.69
CA TYR A 5 -7.51 -19.32 15.62
C TYR A 5 -7.66 -17.85 16.02
N GLU A 6 -6.80 -17.36 16.91
CA GLU A 6 -6.82 -15.96 17.35
C GLU A 6 -6.30 -15.01 16.24
N LEU A 7 -5.41 -15.49 15.36
CA LEU A 7 -4.90 -14.70 14.22
C LEU A 7 -5.96 -14.47 13.14
N LEU A 8 -6.93 -15.37 13.00
CA LEU A 8 -7.99 -15.29 11.99
C LEU A 8 -9.27 -14.61 12.49
N LYS A 9 -9.43 -14.40 13.81
CA LYS A 9 -10.62 -13.76 14.39
C LYS A 9 -10.94 -12.37 13.83
N ASN A 10 -9.92 -11.66 13.37
CA ASN A 10 -10.05 -10.31 12.82
C ASN A 10 -10.02 -10.27 11.28
N ALA A 11 -9.79 -11.41 10.63
CA ALA A 11 -9.79 -11.50 9.18
C ALA A 11 -11.23 -11.75 8.69
N LYS A 12 -11.68 -11.01 7.68
CA LYS A 12 -12.96 -11.31 7.05
C LYS A 12 -12.82 -12.64 6.30
N GLU A 13 -13.62 -13.63 6.68
CA GLU A 13 -13.50 -15.02 6.22
C GLU A 13 -13.65 -15.16 4.69
N ASP A 14 -14.46 -14.28 4.08
CA ASP A 14 -14.66 -14.15 2.63
C ASP A 14 -13.40 -13.70 1.88
N LEU A 15 -12.43 -13.07 2.56
CA LEU A 15 -11.16 -12.64 1.97
C LEU A 15 -10.03 -13.65 2.16
N VAL A 16 -10.14 -14.56 3.14
CA VAL A 16 -9.06 -15.49 3.48
C VAL A 16 -8.85 -16.53 2.38
N TYR A 17 -9.92 -17.17 1.92
CA TYR A 17 -9.83 -18.22 0.90
C TYR A 17 -9.33 -17.70 -0.46
N PRO A 18 -9.87 -16.61 -1.02
CA PRO A 18 -9.36 -16.05 -2.28
C PRO A 18 -7.87 -15.68 -2.20
N ASN A 19 -7.43 -15.12 -1.07
CA ASN A 19 -6.04 -14.73 -0.88
C ASN A 19 -5.09 -15.95 -0.78
N ILE A 20 -5.50 -17.01 -0.08
CA ILE A 20 -4.72 -18.25 -0.04
C ILE A 20 -4.58 -18.85 -1.44
N HIS A 21 -5.68 -18.88 -2.21
CA HIS A 21 -5.64 -19.36 -3.60
C HIS A 21 -4.71 -18.51 -4.48
N TYR A 22 -4.84 -17.19 -4.40
CA TYR A 22 -3.98 -16.26 -5.13
C TYR A 22 -2.50 -16.48 -4.84
N LEU A 23 -2.12 -16.56 -3.56
CA LEU A 23 -0.73 -16.78 -3.16
C LEU A 23 -0.18 -18.14 -3.61
N HIS A 24 -1.04 -19.17 -3.65
CA HIS A 24 -0.68 -20.49 -4.16
C HIS A 24 -0.48 -20.48 -5.68
N GLU A 25 -1.37 -19.84 -6.45
CA GLU A 25 -1.22 -19.71 -7.91
C GLU A 25 0.05 -18.95 -8.30
N HIS A 26 0.51 -18.03 -7.46
CA HIS A 26 1.78 -17.31 -7.65
C HIS A 26 3.00 -18.05 -7.08
N SER A 27 2.84 -19.31 -6.67
CA SER A 27 3.91 -20.15 -6.12
C SER A 27 4.58 -19.56 -4.87
N LEU A 28 3.91 -18.67 -4.13
CA LEU A 28 4.44 -18.04 -2.91
C LEU A 28 4.20 -18.92 -1.67
N ILE A 29 3.09 -19.67 -1.67
CA ILE A 29 2.77 -20.64 -0.64
C ILE A 29 2.37 -21.97 -1.28
N ASN A 30 2.58 -23.05 -0.53
CA ASN A 30 1.98 -24.34 -0.79
C ASN A 30 1.01 -24.68 0.33
N PHE A 31 -0.09 -25.34 0.00
CA PHE A 31 -0.96 -25.95 1.01
C PHE A 31 -1.33 -27.36 0.59
N ASP A 32 -1.26 -28.27 1.56
CA ASP A 32 -1.52 -29.68 1.31
C ASP A 32 -3.03 -29.94 1.33
N LYS A 33 -3.63 -30.21 0.16
CA LYS A 33 -5.07 -30.43 0.00
C LYS A 33 -5.59 -31.63 0.81
N ILE A 34 -4.69 -32.53 1.24
CA ILE A 34 -5.03 -33.76 1.95
C ILE A 34 -5.36 -33.50 3.44
N GLY A 35 -4.75 -32.47 4.06
CA GLY A 35 -5.02 -32.09 5.46
C GLY A 35 -6.41 -31.48 5.69
N TYR A 36 -6.98 -30.84 4.66
CA TYR A 36 -8.26 -30.15 4.71
C TYR A 36 -9.48 -31.09 4.87
N ARG A 37 -9.36 -32.35 4.42
CA ARG A 37 -10.48 -33.32 4.42
C ARG A 37 -10.63 -34.12 5.71
N ASN A 38 -9.64 -34.11 6.61
CA ASN A 38 -9.59 -35.08 7.72
C ASN A 38 -10.09 -34.54 9.06
N ASN A 39 -9.88 -33.27 9.42
CA ASN A 39 -10.27 -32.83 10.75
C ASN A 39 -10.42 -31.31 10.85
N ASN A 40 -11.25 -30.90 11.81
CA ASN A 40 -11.65 -29.55 12.24
C ASN A 40 -10.49 -28.65 12.72
N SER A 41 -9.31 -28.84 12.14
CA SER A 41 -8.05 -28.20 12.47
C SER A 41 -7.84 -26.99 11.57
N ASN A 42 -7.28 -25.95 12.16
CA ASN A 42 -6.97 -24.66 11.55
C ASN A 42 -6.44 -24.77 10.09
N PRO A 43 -7.10 -24.14 9.08
CA PRO A 43 -6.69 -24.18 7.67
C PRO A 43 -5.26 -23.66 7.42
N LEU A 44 -4.73 -22.82 8.30
CA LEU A 44 -3.35 -22.32 8.20
C LEU A 44 -2.29 -23.34 8.66
N ALA A 45 -2.68 -24.41 9.36
CA ALA A 45 -1.73 -25.42 9.86
C ALA A 45 -1.02 -26.19 8.73
N TRP A 46 -1.58 -26.15 7.52
CA TRP A 46 -1.05 -26.84 6.34
C TRP A 46 -0.51 -25.90 5.27
N VAL A 47 -0.43 -24.59 5.56
CA VAL A 47 0.14 -23.61 4.65
C VAL A 47 1.63 -23.43 4.96
N LYS A 48 2.49 -23.54 3.93
CA LYS A 48 3.93 -23.31 4.04
C LYS A 48 4.37 -22.33 2.96
N ALA A 49 5.23 -21.38 3.32
CA ALA A 49 5.91 -20.55 2.33
C ALA A 49 6.84 -21.42 1.47
N THR A 50 6.91 -21.12 0.17
CA THR A 50 7.90 -21.72 -0.74
C THR A 50 9.23 -20.96 -0.64
N SER A 51 10.30 -21.45 -1.27
CA SER A 51 11.53 -20.66 -1.42
C SER A 51 11.25 -19.33 -2.11
N HIS A 52 10.43 -19.34 -3.17
CA HIS A 52 10.00 -18.12 -3.86
C HIS A 52 9.22 -17.18 -2.93
N GLY A 53 8.34 -17.70 -2.07
CA GLY A 53 7.63 -16.88 -1.09
C GLY A 53 8.54 -16.24 -0.05
N ILE A 54 9.58 -16.96 0.38
CA ILE A 54 10.59 -16.45 1.32
C ILE A 54 11.43 -15.34 0.66
N ASP A 55 11.89 -15.58 -0.56
CA ASP A 55 12.69 -14.61 -1.34
C ASP A 55 11.85 -13.38 -1.68
N PHE A 56 10.58 -13.57 -2.04
CA PHE A 56 9.60 -12.52 -2.32
C PHE A 56 9.40 -11.56 -1.14
N VAL A 57 9.39 -12.07 0.09
CA VAL A 57 9.30 -11.22 1.29
C VAL A 57 10.61 -10.49 1.58
N GLN A 58 11.75 -11.13 1.34
CA GLN A 58 13.07 -10.57 1.67
C GLN A 58 13.59 -9.55 0.64
N GLN A 59 13.27 -9.70 -0.65
CA GLN A 59 13.86 -8.90 -1.71
C GLN A 59 13.02 -7.67 -2.10
N ASP A 60 11.69 -7.76 -2.06
CA ASP A 60 10.81 -6.72 -2.63
C ASP A 60 9.82 -6.09 -1.63
N GLY A 61 9.90 -6.41 -0.34
CA GLY A 61 8.93 -5.90 0.66
C GLY A 61 7.59 -6.66 0.69
N GLY A 62 7.56 -7.87 0.12
CA GLY A 62 6.46 -8.83 0.25
C GLY A 62 5.15 -8.38 -0.42
N LEU A 63 4.01 -8.75 0.18
CA LEU A 63 2.65 -8.48 -0.35
C LEU A 63 2.42 -7.02 -0.78
N SER A 64 3.12 -6.06 -0.15
CA SER A 64 3.05 -4.65 -0.50
C SER A 64 3.59 -4.33 -1.89
N ALA A 65 4.54 -5.11 -2.43
CA ALA A 65 5.06 -4.93 -3.78
C ALA A 65 4.16 -5.54 -4.87
N ILE A 66 3.62 -6.76 -4.67
CA ILE A 66 2.72 -7.41 -5.63
C ILE A 66 1.38 -6.69 -5.75
N LEU A 67 0.84 -6.17 -4.64
CA LEU A 67 -0.45 -5.49 -4.67
C LEU A 67 -0.39 -4.14 -5.40
N ASN A 68 0.80 -3.67 -5.81
CA ASN A 68 1.04 -2.37 -6.48
C ASN A 68 0.24 -1.22 -5.85
N VAL A 69 -0.08 -1.34 -4.56
CA VAL A 69 -0.69 -0.25 -3.81
C VAL A 69 0.49 0.64 -3.48
N LYS A 70 0.76 1.60 -4.37
CA LYS A 70 1.49 2.79 -3.98
C LYS A 70 0.64 3.50 -2.92
N THR A 71 0.79 3.07 -1.67
CA THR A 71 0.41 3.89 -0.54
C THR A 71 1.36 5.06 -0.58
N ILE A 72 0.99 6.12 -1.30
CA ILE A 72 1.58 7.43 -1.07
C ILE A 72 1.11 7.80 0.34
N ARG A 73 1.93 7.44 1.32
CA ARG A 73 1.73 7.80 2.71
C ARG A 73 2.16 9.26 2.79
N PHE A 74 1.22 10.16 2.56
CA PHE A 74 1.41 11.60 2.80
C PHE A 74 1.61 11.79 4.30
N HIS A 75 2.84 11.59 4.77
CA HIS A 75 3.25 11.96 6.11
C HIS A 75 3.37 13.47 6.20
N LYS A 76 3.41 14.02 7.42
CA LYS A 76 3.70 15.44 7.67
C LYS A 76 4.88 15.95 6.84
N ASP A 77 5.86 15.09 6.58
CA ASP A 77 7.04 15.35 5.75
C ASP A 77 6.68 15.78 4.32
N THR A 78 5.58 15.32 3.73
CA THR A 78 5.16 15.75 2.38
C THR A 78 4.63 17.18 2.36
N ILE A 79 4.00 17.63 3.45
CA ILE A 79 3.59 19.04 3.58
C ILE A 79 4.84 19.93 3.62
N VAL A 80 5.85 19.53 4.39
CA VAL A 80 7.15 20.24 4.46
C VAL A 80 7.78 20.35 3.07
N VAL A 81 7.81 19.26 2.29
CA VAL A 81 8.35 19.31 0.92
C VAL A 81 7.55 20.25 0.01
N LEU A 82 6.22 20.30 0.14
CA LEU A 82 5.38 21.21 -0.66
C LEU A 82 5.58 22.68 -0.25
N GLU A 83 5.76 22.94 1.05
CA GLU A 83 6.08 24.27 1.58
C GLU A 83 7.46 24.76 1.08
N ASP A 84 8.46 23.88 1.05
CA ASP A 84 9.79 24.17 0.50
C ASP A 84 9.72 24.48 -1.00
N LEU A 85 8.96 23.69 -1.76
CA LEU A 85 8.74 23.94 -3.20
C LEU A 85 8.03 25.28 -3.45
N ILE A 86 7.07 25.66 -2.61
CA ILE A 86 6.41 26.97 -2.68
C ILE A 86 7.40 28.09 -2.36
N ALA A 87 8.25 27.91 -1.35
CA ALA A 87 9.24 28.91 -0.96
C ALA A 87 10.21 29.23 -2.10
N ILE A 88 10.68 28.22 -2.84
CA ILE A 88 11.60 28.39 -3.97
C ILE A 88 10.93 28.69 -5.31
N SER A 89 9.59 28.69 -5.36
CA SER A 89 8.84 29.00 -6.59
C SER A 89 8.99 30.47 -7.01
N ASN A 90 8.78 30.75 -8.30
CA ASN A 90 8.76 32.11 -8.87
C ASN A 90 7.41 32.84 -8.66
N MET A 91 6.58 32.37 -7.71
CA MET A 91 5.32 33.02 -7.35
C MET A 91 5.59 34.32 -6.57
N ASN A 92 4.65 35.28 -6.62
CA ASN A 92 4.73 36.46 -5.76
C ASN A 92 4.41 36.09 -4.30
N ASP A 93 4.83 36.94 -3.35
CA ASP A 93 4.71 36.64 -1.92
C ASP A 93 3.25 36.42 -1.46
N THR A 94 2.30 37.16 -2.05
CA THR A 94 0.87 37.00 -1.77
C THR A 94 0.36 35.62 -2.15
N ASP A 95 0.79 35.09 -3.29
CA ASP A 95 0.37 33.78 -3.77
C ASP A 95 1.10 32.65 -3.04
N LYS A 96 2.34 32.88 -2.60
CA LYS A 96 3.07 31.95 -1.72
C LYS A 96 2.36 31.77 -0.38
N GLU A 97 1.96 32.86 0.27
CA GLU A 97 1.23 32.81 1.55
C GLU A 97 -0.12 32.12 1.43
N LYS A 98 -0.87 32.43 0.35
CA LYS A 98 -2.13 31.72 0.07
C LYS A 98 -1.91 30.22 -0.14
N ALA A 99 -0.89 29.82 -0.90
CA ALA A 99 -0.60 28.42 -1.16
C ALA A 99 -0.24 27.66 0.13
N LYS A 100 0.57 28.27 1.02
CA LYS A 100 0.89 27.70 2.33
C LYS A 100 -0.34 27.55 3.23
N SER A 101 -1.19 28.59 3.31
CA SER A 101 -2.42 28.55 4.12
C SER A 101 -3.32 27.40 3.66
N ILE A 102 -3.56 27.29 2.36
CA ILE A 102 -4.37 26.21 1.76
C ILE A 102 -3.76 24.85 2.10
N LEU A 103 -2.44 24.66 1.94
CA LEU A 103 -1.77 23.40 2.26
C LEU A 103 -1.89 23.00 3.74
N SER A 104 -1.83 23.98 4.66
CA SER A 104 -1.93 23.75 6.09
C SER A 104 -3.35 23.40 6.57
N GLU A 105 -4.37 23.85 5.83
CA GLU A 105 -5.79 23.66 6.14
C GLU A 105 -6.37 22.39 5.51
N LEU A 106 -5.71 21.82 4.50
CA LEU A 106 -6.22 20.65 3.78
C LEU A 106 -6.07 19.36 4.60
N PRO A 107 -7.12 18.51 4.63
CA PRO A 107 -7.00 17.15 5.12
C PRO A 107 -5.94 16.37 4.33
N VAL A 108 -5.29 15.40 4.97
CA VAL A 108 -4.27 14.53 4.35
C VAL A 108 -4.76 13.87 3.06
N ASP A 109 -6.04 13.47 3.02
CA ASP A 109 -6.65 12.87 1.84
C ASP A 109 -6.85 13.87 0.68
N ALA A 110 -7.02 15.16 0.97
CA ALA A 110 -7.14 16.20 -0.04
C ALA A 110 -5.76 16.60 -0.63
N ILE A 111 -4.70 16.54 0.18
CA ILE A 111 -3.31 16.76 -0.27
C ILE A 111 -2.94 15.75 -1.36
N LYS A 112 -3.39 14.50 -1.23
CA LYS A 112 -3.20 13.46 -2.26
C LYS A 112 -3.73 13.89 -3.63
N THR A 113 -4.95 14.40 -3.66
CA THR A 113 -5.60 14.85 -4.90
C THR A 113 -4.86 16.04 -5.52
N VAL A 114 -4.41 16.98 -4.69
CA VAL A 114 -3.62 18.14 -5.15
C VAL A 114 -2.31 17.67 -5.80
N VAL A 115 -1.55 16.80 -5.13
CA VAL A 115 -0.28 16.29 -5.65
C VAL A 115 -0.46 15.48 -6.94
N GLN A 116 -1.51 14.65 -7.02
CA GLN A 116 -1.84 13.92 -8.26
C GLN A 116 -2.15 14.87 -9.42
N THR A 117 -2.92 15.93 -9.17
CA THR A 117 -3.29 16.92 -10.19
C THR A 117 -2.07 17.72 -10.65
N LEU A 118 -1.23 18.16 -9.71
CA LEU A 118 0.02 18.87 -10.01
C LEU A 118 0.97 18.00 -10.83
N THR A 119 1.16 16.74 -10.44
CA THR A 119 2.03 15.79 -11.15
C THR A 119 1.53 15.57 -12.58
N THR A 120 0.23 15.35 -12.75
CA THR A 120 -0.38 15.14 -14.07
C THR A 120 -0.25 16.39 -14.95
N THR A 121 -0.49 17.57 -14.38
CA THR A 121 -0.39 18.84 -15.10
C THR A 121 1.06 19.14 -15.51
N ALA A 122 2.02 18.94 -14.60
CA ALA A 122 3.44 19.15 -14.86
C ALA A 122 3.96 18.19 -15.94
N LEU A 123 3.61 16.90 -15.85
CA LEU A 123 4.01 15.92 -16.86
C LEU A 123 3.41 16.25 -18.23
N ASN A 124 2.14 16.67 -18.28
CA ASN A 124 1.51 17.11 -19.51
C ASN A 124 2.15 18.38 -20.09
N ALA A 125 2.61 19.31 -19.26
CA ALA A 125 3.33 20.50 -19.71
C ALA A 125 4.69 20.14 -20.32
N LEU A 126 5.45 19.23 -19.67
CA LEU A 126 6.75 18.74 -20.16
C LEU A 126 6.64 17.91 -21.44
N LEU A 127 5.53 17.18 -21.64
CA LEU A 127 5.30 16.41 -22.86
C LEU A 127 4.78 17.26 -24.03
N LYS A 128 4.29 18.48 -23.76
CA LYS A 128 3.83 19.43 -24.78
C LYS A 128 4.89 20.49 -25.14
N SER A 129 5.97 20.60 -24.37
CA SER A 129 7.15 21.42 -24.65
C SER A 129 8.19 20.66 -25.48
#